data_AF-A0A3P7IXC6-F1
#
_entry.id   AF-A0A3P7IXC6-F1
#
_cell.length_a   1.000
_cell.length_b   1.000
_cell.length_c   1.000
_cell.angle_alpha   90.00
_cell.angle_beta   90.00
_cell.angle_gamma   90.00
#
_symmetry.space_group_name_H-M   'P 1'
#
loop_
_entity.id
_entity.type
_entity.pdbx_description
1 polymer ?
#
loop_
_entity_poly.entity_id
_entity_poly.type
_entity_poly.pdbx_seq_one_letter_code
_entity_poly.pdbx_strand_id
1 'polypeptide(L)'
;MGLIRFFKENTITVRSDRLLDKERIYHLDLYNSFSTYSTTLGNLLLLMGSDEHSSRQRELIVDLLPPTSVRSEPHSLPRSVHQILSDDEFNEEQRKAVFSALLCKDYTLIEGFPGSGKTTTIVALLRCLLEMKCSVLLTANTHSALDNVLAKLRKHVEPEKLLRLGKFSSGCSAVSDLTLESKIRSGEGDKYILARNILKNTVCSTLHLKAFTPRVFC
;
A
#
# COMPACT_ATOMS: atom_id res chain seq x y z
N MET A 1 -8.49 -26.51 4.05
CA MET A 1 -7.94 -25.69 2.94
C MET A 1 -6.57 -25.17 3.37
N GLY A 2 -5.52 -25.45 2.61
CA GLY A 2 -4.14 -25.16 3.03
C GLY A 2 -3.43 -24.16 2.12
N LEU A 3 -2.30 -23.63 2.59
CA LEU A 3 -1.37 -22.83 1.79
C LEU A 3 -0.05 -23.58 1.62
N ILE A 4 0.43 -23.69 0.40
CA ILE A 4 1.79 -24.19 0.13
C ILE A 4 2.78 -23.13 0.60
N ARG A 5 3.72 -23.51 1.48
CA ARG A 5 4.80 -22.63 1.95
C ARG A 5 6.09 -22.81 1.18
N PHE A 6 6.46 -24.06 0.92
CA PHE A 6 7.69 -24.39 0.21
C PHE A 6 7.43 -25.55 -0.74
N PHE A 7 8.03 -25.41 -1.92
CA PHE A 7 8.09 -26.46 -2.93
C PHE A 7 9.56 -26.80 -3.15
N LYS A 8 9.94 -28.03 -2.85
CA LYS A 8 11.26 -28.61 -3.13
C LYS A 8 11.05 -29.83 -4.03
N GLU A 9 12.12 -30.29 -4.69
CA GLU A 9 12.06 -31.38 -5.69
C GLU A 9 11.26 -32.60 -5.22
N ASN A 10 11.45 -33.05 -3.97
CA ASN A 10 10.74 -34.24 -3.43
C ASN A 10 9.82 -33.94 -2.25
N THR A 11 9.66 -32.69 -1.84
CA THR A 11 8.86 -32.36 -0.64
C THR A 11 8.08 -31.06 -0.80
N ILE A 12 6.81 -31.10 -0.41
CA ILE A 12 5.94 -29.92 -0.36
C ILE A 12 5.59 -29.66 1.09
N THR A 13 5.90 -28.47 1.59
CA THR A 13 5.50 -28.04 2.93
C THR A 13 4.19 -27.28 2.82
N VAL A 14 3.12 -27.81 3.41
CA VAL A 14 1.78 -27.19 3.40
C VAL A 14 1.42 -26.75 4.81
N ARG A 15 0.89 -25.53 4.94
CA ARG A 15 0.20 -25.09 6.15
C ARG A 15 -1.28 -25.40 6.00
N SER A 16 -1.78 -26.34 6.79
CA SER A 16 -3.19 -26.72 6.82
C SER A 16 -3.93 -25.97 7.94
N ASP A 17 -5.21 -25.69 7.71
CA ASP A 17 -6.18 -25.24 8.71
C ASP A 17 -6.67 -26.38 9.61
N ARG A 18 -6.44 -27.64 9.19
CA ARG A 18 -6.82 -28.87 9.91
C ARG A 18 -5.60 -29.72 10.22
N LEU A 19 -5.68 -30.46 11.33
CA LEU A 19 -4.73 -31.53 11.66
C LEU A 19 -4.83 -32.63 10.59
N LEU A 20 -3.68 -33.04 10.06
CA LEU A 20 -3.55 -34.08 9.05
C LEU A 20 -2.92 -35.32 9.68
N ASP A 21 -3.38 -36.49 9.26
CA ASP A 21 -2.88 -37.79 9.69
C ASP A 21 -1.67 -38.17 8.84
N LYS A 22 -0.64 -38.78 9.44
CA LYS A 22 0.60 -39.10 8.74
C LYS A 22 0.49 -40.35 7.86
N GLU A 23 -0.46 -41.23 8.16
CA GLU A 23 -0.57 -42.53 7.50
C GLU A 23 -1.48 -42.50 6.26
N ARG A 24 -2.09 -41.35 5.97
CA ARG A 24 -3.02 -41.20 4.84
C ARG A 24 -2.35 -40.63 3.62
N ILE A 25 -2.79 -41.11 2.46
CA ILE A 25 -2.43 -40.56 1.16
C ILE A 25 -3.33 -39.35 0.87
N TYR A 26 -2.73 -38.23 0.50
CA TYR A 26 -3.44 -36.99 0.17
C TYR A 26 -3.22 -36.61 -1.30
N HIS A 27 -4.26 -36.04 -1.91
CA HIS A 27 -4.16 -35.37 -3.21
C HIS A 27 -4.13 -33.85 -3.00
N LEU A 28 -3.30 -33.16 -3.78
CA LEU A 28 -3.17 -31.71 -3.74
C LEU A 28 -3.75 -31.11 -5.01
N ASP A 29 -4.90 -30.46 -4.88
CA ASP A 29 -5.53 -29.73 -5.97
C ASP A 29 -5.30 -28.23 -5.83
N LEU A 30 -5.05 -27.57 -6.97
CA LEU A 30 -4.96 -26.12 -7.03
C LEU A 30 -6.35 -25.51 -6.87
N TYR A 31 -6.56 -24.79 -5.78
CA TYR A 31 -7.77 -24.01 -5.61
C TYR A 31 -7.58 -22.58 -6.10
N ASN A 32 -8.25 -22.24 -7.21
CA ASN A 32 -8.33 -20.86 -7.67
C ASN A 32 -9.34 -20.09 -6.81
N SER A 33 -8.87 -19.12 -6.04
CA SER A 33 -9.75 -18.29 -5.23
C SER A 33 -10.59 -17.36 -6.10
N PHE A 34 -11.92 -17.52 -6.05
CA PHE A 34 -12.90 -16.59 -6.63
C PHE A 34 -13.06 -15.28 -5.84
N SER A 35 -12.25 -15.07 -4.80
CA SER A 35 -12.37 -13.92 -3.90
C SER A 35 -12.20 -12.57 -4.61
N THR A 36 -11.49 -12.54 -5.75
CA THR A 36 -11.36 -11.32 -6.56
C THR A 36 -12.69 -10.87 -7.14
N TYR A 37 -13.52 -11.80 -7.61
CA TYR A 37 -14.84 -11.47 -8.17
C TYR A 37 -15.75 -10.83 -7.11
N SER A 38 -15.83 -11.44 -5.92
CA SER A 38 -16.63 -10.89 -4.82
C SER A 38 -16.13 -9.52 -4.36
N THR A 39 -14.82 -9.28 -4.33
CA THR A 39 -14.26 -7.96 -3.98
C THR A 39 -14.54 -6.92 -5.05
N THR A 40 -14.35 -7.25 -6.34
CA THR A 40 -14.65 -6.34 -7.44
C THR A 40 -16.13 -5.97 -7.48
N LEU A 41 -17.02 -6.94 -7.30
CA LEU A 41 -18.45 -6.67 -7.23
C LEU A 41 -18.81 -5.82 -6.01
N GLY A 42 -18.21 -6.12 -4.85
CA GLY A 42 -18.37 -5.29 -3.65
C GLY A 42 -17.92 -3.84 -3.86
N ASN A 43 -16.77 -3.63 -4.52
CA ASN A 43 -16.28 -2.29 -4.85
C ASN A 43 -17.22 -1.55 -5.81
N LEU A 44 -17.81 -2.26 -6.79
CA LEU A 44 -18.81 -1.67 -7.67
C LEU A 44 -20.07 -1.27 -6.90
N LEU A 45 -20.55 -2.12 -5.99
CA LEU A 45 -21.69 -1.78 -5.13
C LEU A 45 -21.40 -0.56 -4.25
N LEU A 46 -20.18 -0.46 -3.70
CA LEU A 46 -19.74 0.73 -2.96
C LEU A 46 -19.71 1.96 -3.86
N LEU A 47 -19.18 1.86 -5.08
CA LEU A 47 -19.17 2.95 -6.06
C LEU A 47 -20.59 3.41 -6.45
N MET A 48 -21.58 2.51 -6.41
CA MET A 48 -22.99 2.83 -6.66
C MET A 48 -23.73 3.37 -5.42
N GLY A 49 -23.03 3.59 -4.31
CA GLY A 49 -23.58 4.17 -3.09
C GLY A 49 -24.19 5.57 -3.32
N SER A 50 -25.19 5.92 -2.51
CA SER A 50 -25.91 7.20 -2.60
C SER A 50 -25.24 8.35 -1.85
N ASP A 51 -24.04 8.14 -1.32
CA ASP A 51 -23.28 9.15 -0.58
C ASP A 51 -22.53 10.12 -1.52
N GLU A 52 -22.11 11.26 -0.97
CA GLU A 52 -21.40 12.31 -1.70
C GLU A 52 -20.07 11.81 -2.27
N HIS A 53 -19.35 10.95 -1.54
CA HIS A 53 -18.06 10.43 -1.98
C HIS A 53 -18.21 9.51 -3.19
N SER A 54 -19.13 8.56 -3.13
CA SER A 54 -19.48 7.67 -4.25
C SER A 54 -19.99 8.46 -5.46
N SER A 55 -20.77 9.51 -5.24
CA SER A 55 -21.24 10.40 -6.31
C SER A 55 -20.08 11.12 -6.99
N ARG A 56 -19.15 11.70 -6.21
CA ARG A 56 -17.95 12.34 -6.75
C ARG A 56 -17.04 11.37 -7.50
N GLN A 57 -16.90 10.13 -7.00
CA GLN A 57 -16.15 9.09 -7.70
C GLN A 57 -16.78 8.74 -9.06
N ARG A 58 -18.12 8.64 -9.14
CA ARG A 58 -18.80 8.40 -10.43
C ARG A 58 -18.62 9.55 -11.40
N GLU A 59 -18.72 10.80 -10.95
CA GLU A 59 -18.44 11.96 -11.79
C GLU A 59 -17.04 11.91 -12.42
N LEU A 60 -16.03 11.57 -11.61
CA LEU A 60 -14.64 11.54 -12.06
C LEU A 60 -14.30 10.32 -12.94
N ILE A 61 -14.82 9.13 -12.58
CA ILE A 61 -14.42 7.85 -13.19
C ILE A 61 -15.35 7.46 -14.34
N VAL A 62 -16.66 7.68 -14.20
CA VAL A 62 -17.68 7.27 -15.17
C VAL A 62 -18.02 8.41 -16.12
N ASP A 63 -18.33 9.58 -15.56
CA ASP A 63 -18.71 10.76 -16.37
C ASP A 63 -17.49 11.53 -16.90
N LEU A 64 -16.28 11.14 -16.45
CA LEU A 64 -14.98 11.69 -16.87
C LEU A 64 -14.87 13.21 -16.67
N LEU A 65 -15.48 13.74 -15.62
CA LEU A 65 -15.29 15.14 -15.25
C LEU A 65 -13.80 15.39 -14.96
N PRO A 66 -13.23 16.52 -15.44
CA PRO A 66 -11.83 16.82 -15.23
C PRO A 66 -11.53 16.97 -13.73
N PRO A 67 -10.38 16.45 -13.26
CA PRO A 67 -9.99 16.59 -11.86
C PRO A 67 -9.71 18.06 -11.54
N THR A 68 -10.16 18.47 -10.36
CA THR A 68 -9.93 19.80 -9.81
C THR A 68 -8.52 19.84 -9.25
N SER A 69 -7.65 20.60 -9.90
CA SER A 69 -6.40 21.05 -9.27
C SER A 69 -6.73 22.19 -8.31
N VAL A 70 -6.26 22.11 -7.07
CA VAL A 70 -6.24 23.31 -6.25
C VAL A 70 -5.23 24.23 -6.91
N ARG A 71 -5.67 25.40 -7.38
CA ARG A 71 -4.77 26.48 -7.84
C ARG A 71 -4.03 27.07 -6.63
N SER A 72 -3.30 26.23 -5.91
CA SER A 72 -2.42 26.61 -4.83
C SER A 72 -1.06 26.89 -5.46
N GLU A 73 -0.55 28.10 -5.24
CA GLU A 73 0.82 28.47 -5.60
C GLU A 73 1.82 27.47 -4.98
N PRO A 74 2.91 27.10 -5.67
CA PRO A 74 3.95 26.22 -5.14
C PRO A 74 4.50 26.66 -3.77
N HIS A 75 4.43 27.96 -3.47
CA HIS A 75 4.85 28.57 -2.21
C HIS A 75 3.96 28.23 -0.99
N SER A 76 2.81 27.61 -1.21
CA SER A 76 1.93 27.14 -0.13
C SER A 76 2.48 25.91 0.60
N LEU A 77 3.45 25.21 0.02
CA LEU A 77 4.03 24.01 0.60
C LEU A 77 5.08 24.33 1.68
N PRO A 78 5.20 23.50 2.74
CA PRO A 78 6.21 23.70 3.77
C PRO A 78 7.63 23.73 3.20
N ARG A 79 8.53 24.50 3.83
CA ARG A 79 9.95 24.57 3.45
C ARG A 79 10.64 23.20 3.43
N SER A 80 10.22 22.29 4.32
CA SER A 80 10.74 20.92 4.37
C SER A 80 10.40 20.10 3.13
N VAL A 81 9.24 20.31 2.51
CA VAL A 81 8.87 19.70 1.22
C VAL A 81 9.78 20.21 0.11
N HIS A 82 10.04 21.53 0.06
CA HIS A 82 10.99 22.09 -0.90
C HIS A 82 12.39 21.49 -0.72
N GLN A 83 12.86 21.33 0.51
CA GLN A 83 14.18 20.73 0.78
C GLN A 83 14.29 19.28 0.29
N ILE A 84 13.22 18.48 0.41
CA ILE A 84 13.19 17.10 -0.12
C ILE A 84 13.30 17.09 -1.65
N LEU A 85 12.67 18.05 -2.33
CA LEU A 85 12.64 18.13 -3.79
C LEU A 85 13.85 18.85 -4.39
N SER A 86 14.57 19.64 -3.58
CA SER A 86 15.81 20.32 -3.97
C SER A 86 17.02 19.38 -4.04
N ASP A 87 16.91 18.10 -3.66
CA ASP A 87 17.96 17.12 -3.89
C ASP A 87 18.35 17.09 -5.38
N ASP A 88 19.66 17.06 -5.65
CA ASP A 88 20.23 17.04 -7.00
C ASP A 88 19.89 15.76 -7.79
N GLU A 89 19.32 14.75 -7.12
CA GLU A 89 18.88 13.50 -7.73
C GLU A 89 17.58 13.63 -8.55
N PHE A 90 16.81 14.71 -8.39
CA PHE A 90 15.53 14.90 -9.09
C PHE A 90 15.64 15.81 -10.30
N ASN A 91 15.13 15.34 -11.44
CA ASN A 91 14.97 16.19 -12.62
C ASN A 91 13.73 17.10 -12.49
N GLU A 92 13.62 18.12 -13.35
CA GLU A 92 12.49 19.05 -13.31
C GLU A 92 11.13 18.38 -13.50
N GLU A 93 11.06 17.33 -14.33
CA GLU A 93 9.81 16.62 -14.61
C GLU A 93 9.30 15.84 -13.39
N GLN A 94 10.20 15.17 -12.67
CA GLN A 94 9.89 14.47 -11.42
C GLN A 94 9.45 15.46 -10.35
N ARG A 95 10.13 16.62 -10.24
CA ARG A 95 9.72 17.69 -9.31
C ARG A 95 8.32 18.18 -9.66
N LYS A 96 8.05 18.50 -10.92
CA LYS A 96 6.72 18.92 -11.41
C LYS A 96 5.65 17.85 -11.13
N ALA A 97 5.95 16.57 -11.35
CA ALA A 97 5.03 15.49 -11.07
C ALA A 97 4.68 15.39 -9.57
N VAL A 98 5.68 15.52 -8.68
CA VAL A 98 5.44 15.52 -7.23
C VAL A 98 4.64 16.76 -6.81
N PHE A 99 4.97 17.95 -7.31
CA PHE A 99 4.21 19.17 -7.02
C PHE A 99 2.75 19.05 -7.46
N SER A 100 2.50 18.60 -8.69
CA SER A 100 1.13 18.38 -9.19
C SER A 100 0.36 17.40 -8.31
N ALA A 101 0.99 16.31 -7.85
CA ALA A 101 0.36 15.34 -6.97
C ALA A 101 0.06 15.91 -5.57
N LEU A 102 0.92 16.78 -5.02
CA LEU A 102 0.69 17.40 -3.71
C LEU A 102 -0.40 18.48 -3.73
N LEU A 103 -0.62 19.13 -4.87
CA LEU A 103 -1.59 20.23 -5.02
C LEU A 103 -2.94 19.77 -5.59
N CYS A 104 -3.05 18.52 -6.01
CA CYS A 104 -4.28 17.96 -6.57
C CYS A 104 -5.29 17.62 -5.47
N LYS A 105 -6.56 17.93 -5.71
CA LYS A 105 -7.66 17.55 -4.80
C LYS A 105 -8.28 16.18 -5.13
N ASP A 106 -8.35 15.85 -6.42
CA ASP A 106 -9.05 14.66 -6.91
C ASP A 106 -8.08 13.51 -7.22
N TYR A 107 -7.35 13.56 -8.33
CA TYR A 107 -6.32 12.57 -8.67
C TYR A 107 -5.25 13.16 -9.62
N THR A 108 -4.03 12.62 -9.52
CA THR A 108 -2.94 12.93 -10.46
C THR A 108 -2.45 11.64 -11.11
N LEU A 109 -2.32 11.67 -12.43
CA LEU A 109 -1.71 10.58 -13.20
C LEU A 109 -0.25 10.92 -13.48
N ILE A 110 0.66 10.12 -12.93
CA ILE A 110 2.09 10.23 -13.19
C ILE A 110 2.49 9.07 -14.10
N GLU A 111 2.78 9.38 -15.35
CA GLU A 111 3.32 8.42 -16.29
C GLU A 111 4.83 8.29 -16.12
N GLY A 112 5.36 7.07 -16.17
CA GLY A 112 6.80 6.86 -16.05
C GLY A 112 7.30 5.78 -16.99
N PHE A 113 8.18 6.17 -17.92
CA PHE A 113 8.86 5.24 -18.83
C PHE A 113 9.86 4.33 -18.10
N PRO A 114 10.19 3.14 -18.63
CA PRO A 114 11.22 2.27 -18.06
C PRO A 114 12.52 3.04 -17.80
N GLY A 115 13.12 2.86 -16.62
CA GLY A 115 14.36 3.57 -16.24
C GLY A 115 14.20 5.00 -15.72
N SER A 116 13.00 5.63 -15.79
CA SER A 116 12.79 7.04 -15.40
C SER A 116 12.80 7.34 -13.89
N GLY A 117 13.24 6.39 -13.06
CA GLY A 117 13.28 6.58 -11.61
C GLY A 117 11.90 6.58 -10.92
N LYS A 118 10.84 6.03 -11.53
CA LYS A 118 9.47 5.94 -10.97
C LYS A 118 9.40 5.68 -9.46
N THR A 119 10.10 4.65 -8.99
CA THR A 119 10.10 4.28 -7.57
C THR A 119 10.68 5.40 -6.70
N THR A 120 11.71 6.09 -7.19
CA THR A 120 12.32 7.23 -6.50
C THR A 120 11.34 8.42 -6.45
N THR A 121 10.62 8.70 -7.53
CA THR A 121 9.55 9.72 -7.57
C THR A 121 8.43 9.41 -6.58
N ILE A 122 7.98 8.16 -6.52
CA ILE A 122 6.95 7.72 -5.54
C ILE A 122 7.48 7.90 -4.11
N VAL A 123 8.73 7.50 -3.82
CA VAL A 123 9.33 7.67 -2.50
C VAL A 123 9.43 9.15 -2.11
N ALA A 124 9.78 10.03 -3.05
CA ALA A 124 9.81 11.47 -2.83
C ALA A 124 8.43 12.03 -2.47
N LEU A 125 7.39 11.65 -3.22
CA LEU A 125 6.01 12.04 -2.93
C LEU A 125 5.58 11.56 -1.54
N LEU A 126 5.87 10.30 -1.20
CA LEU A 126 5.56 9.76 0.13
C LEU A 126 6.28 10.52 1.25
N ARG A 127 7.56 10.85 1.07
CA ARG A 127 8.32 11.68 2.03
C ARG A 127 7.64 13.04 2.23
N CYS A 128 7.23 13.69 1.15
CA CYS A 128 6.56 15.00 1.21
C CYS A 128 5.20 14.92 1.95
N LEU A 129 4.37 13.91 1.63
CA LEU A 129 3.09 13.70 2.29
C LEU A 129 3.25 13.42 3.80
N LEU A 130 4.25 12.62 4.17
CA LEU A 130 4.54 12.32 5.57
C LEU A 130 5.02 13.55 6.34
N GLU A 131 5.82 14.41 5.70
CA GLU A 131 6.29 15.67 6.27
C GLU A 131 5.13 16.67 6.49
N MET A 132 4.14 16.64 5.60
CA MET A 132 2.87 17.36 5.75
C MET A 132 1.92 16.71 6.78
N LYS A 133 2.35 15.62 7.45
CA LYS A 133 1.56 14.83 8.41
C LYS A 133 0.30 14.21 7.82
N CYS A 134 0.26 14.02 6.50
CA CYS A 134 -0.84 13.34 5.83
C CYS A 134 -0.76 11.83 6.08
N SER A 135 -1.93 11.20 6.28
CA SER A 135 -2.01 9.74 6.30
C SER A 135 -2.09 9.21 4.87
N VAL A 136 -1.27 8.20 4.55
CA VAL A 136 -1.09 7.70 3.18
C VAL A 136 -1.38 6.20 3.10
N LEU A 137 -2.12 5.81 2.06
CA LEU A 137 -2.31 4.42 1.68
C LEU A 137 -1.56 4.13 0.38
N LEU A 138 -0.56 3.26 0.47
CA LEU A 138 0.22 2.81 -0.68
C LEU A 138 -0.29 1.43 -1.15
N THR A 139 -0.76 1.36 -2.40
CA THR A 139 -1.26 0.12 -3.00
C THR A 139 -0.49 -0.26 -4.24
N ALA A 140 -0.31 -1.56 -4.49
CA ALA A 140 0.21 -2.07 -5.77
C ALA A 140 -0.37 -3.44 -6.12
N ASN A 141 -0.28 -3.79 -7.41
CA ASN A 141 -0.75 -5.06 -7.92
C ASN A 141 0.11 -6.26 -7.47
N THR A 142 1.40 -6.06 -7.16
CA THR A 142 2.28 -7.14 -6.70
C THR A 142 2.85 -6.83 -5.33
N HIS A 143 3.10 -7.88 -4.53
CA HIS A 143 3.78 -7.74 -3.24
C HIS A 143 5.19 -7.18 -3.41
N SER A 144 5.93 -7.62 -4.44
CA SER A 144 7.28 -7.15 -4.73
C SER A 144 7.35 -5.65 -5.03
N ALA A 145 6.36 -5.08 -5.74
CA ALA A 145 6.33 -3.63 -6.01
C ALA A 145 6.21 -2.81 -4.72
N LEU A 146 5.35 -3.25 -3.79
CA LEU A 146 5.22 -2.61 -2.46
C LEU A 146 6.51 -2.71 -1.67
N ASP A 147 7.10 -3.90 -1.62
CA ASP A 147 8.30 -4.16 -0.83
C ASP A 147 9.50 -3.35 -1.37
N ASN A 148 9.61 -3.17 -2.69
CA ASN A 148 10.63 -2.32 -3.32
C ASN A 148 10.50 -0.83 -2.93
N VAL A 149 9.28 -0.30 -2.87
CA VAL A 149 9.04 1.09 -2.44
C VAL A 149 9.35 1.23 -0.95
N LEU A 150 8.88 0.29 -0.12
CA LEU A 150 9.10 0.32 1.33
C LEU A 150 10.59 0.21 1.71
N ALA A 151 11.34 -0.65 1.02
CA ALA A 151 12.77 -0.81 1.26
C ALA A 151 13.55 0.50 1.01
N LYS A 152 13.15 1.30 0.01
CA LYS A 152 13.72 2.63 -0.23
C LYS A 152 13.21 3.66 0.79
N LEU A 153 11.91 3.66 1.09
CA LEU A 153 11.30 4.61 2.01
C LEU A 153 11.86 4.50 3.43
N ARG A 154 12.19 3.29 3.88
CA ARG A 154 12.80 3.01 5.19
C ARG A 154 14.10 3.77 5.44
N LYS A 155 14.85 4.13 4.38
CA LYS A 155 16.09 4.91 4.53
C LYS A 155 15.86 6.34 5.01
N HIS A 156 14.64 6.85 4.85
CA HIS A 156 14.29 8.24 5.14
C HIS A 156 13.21 8.37 6.22
N VAL A 157 12.52 7.27 6.57
CA VAL A 157 11.38 7.27 7.49
C VAL A 157 11.57 6.20 8.55
N GLU A 158 11.29 6.56 9.79
CA GLU A 158 11.33 5.66 10.93
C GLU A 158 10.40 4.44 10.74
N PRO A 159 10.87 3.22 11.04
CA PRO A 159 10.08 1.99 10.91
C PRO A 159 8.73 2.01 11.64
N GLU A 160 8.61 2.78 12.71
CA GLU A 160 7.39 2.88 13.52
C GLU A 160 6.22 3.49 12.74
N LYS A 161 6.50 4.45 11.85
CA LYS A 161 5.51 5.16 11.04
C LYS A 161 4.98 4.36 9.84
N LEU A 162 5.68 3.28 9.47
CA LEU A 162 5.38 2.43 8.30
C LEU A 162 4.66 1.14 8.71
N LEU A 163 3.61 0.76 8.00
CA LEU A 163 2.92 -0.51 8.23
C LEU A 163 2.72 -1.31 6.95
N ARG A 164 3.16 -2.57 6.97
CA ARG A 164 2.92 -3.54 5.91
C ARG A 164 1.77 -4.46 6.25
N LEU A 165 0.66 -4.32 5.52
CA LEU A 165 -0.51 -5.19 5.62
C LEU A 165 -0.52 -6.20 4.47
N GLY A 166 -0.81 -7.46 4.78
CA GLY A 166 -0.87 -8.57 3.82
C GLY A 166 0.04 -9.73 4.17
N LYS A 167 -0.18 -10.88 3.52
CA LYS A 167 0.64 -12.07 3.72
C LYS A 167 2.04 -11.84 3.17
N PHE A 168 3.04 -12.30 3.90
CA PHE A 168 4.44 -12.26 3.48
C PHE A 168 4.66 -13.26 2.35
N SER A 169 5.04 -12.76 1.16
CA SER A 169 5.68 -13.60 0.14
C SER A 169 7.15 -13.74 0.51
N SER A 170 7.66 -14.96 0.53
CA SER A 170 8.96 -15.42 1.06
C SER A 170 10.22 -14.85 0.37
N GLY A 171 10.16 -13.66 -0.24
CA GLY A 171 11.23 -13.10 -1.08
C GLY A 171 12.02 -11.92 -0.51
N CYS A 172 11.51 -11.14 0.46
CA CYS A 172 12.20 -9.91 0.90
C CYS A 172 12.25 -9.75 2.42
N SER A 173 13.37 -10.13 3.03
CA SER A 173 13.60 -10.05 4.49
C SER A 173 13.62 -8.62 5.03
N ALA A 174 14.01 -7.65 4.20
CA ALA A 174 14.24 -6.25 4.59
C ALA A 174 12.99 -5.48 5.07
N VAL A 175 11.80 -6.01 4.80
CA VAL A 175 10.50 -5.38 5.10
C VAL A 175 9.70 -6.22 6.11
N SER A 176 10.25 -7.36 6.57
CA SER A 176 9.54 -8.33 7.40
C SER A 176 9.16 -7.80 8.79
N ASP A 177 9.97 -6.90 9.33
CA ASP A 177 9.77 -6.21 10.60
C ASP A 177 8.71 -5.09 10.53
N LEU A 178 8.42 -4.56 9.34
CA LEU A 178 7.35 -3.59 9.13
C LEU A 178 5.95 -4.22 9.10
N THR A 179 5.87 -5.56 9.13
CA THR A 179 4.58 -6.26 9.09
C THR A 179 3.82 -6.12 10.40
N LEU A 180 2.48 -6.12 10.29
CA LEU A 180 1.61 -6.09 11.48
C LEU A 180 1.92 -7.25 12.44
N GLU A 181 2.15 -8.46 11.91
CA GLU A 181 2.48 -9.61 12.77
C GLU A 181 3.81 -9.45 13.50
N SER A 182 4.82 -8.84 12.87
CA SER A 182 6.12 -8.63 13.53
C SER A 182 6.00 -7.56 14.62
N LYS A 183 5.31 -6.45 14.34
CA LYS A 183 5.06 -5.40 15.35
C LYS A 183 4.24 -5.89 16.55
N ILE A 184 3.26 -6.77 16.33
CA ILE A 184 2.49 -7.38 17.43
C ILE A 184 3.36 -8.35 18.23
N ARG A 185 4.28 -9.09 17.59
CA ARG A 185 5.20 -10.00 18.30
C ARG A 185 6.18 -9.26 19.21
N SER A 186 6.55 -8.04 18.85
CA SER A 186 7.48 -7.21 19.64
C SER A 186 6.81 -6.46 20.80
N GLY A 187 5.47 -6.41 20.86
CA GLY A 187 4.73 -5.69 21.90
C GLY A 187 4.26 -6.61 23.03
N GLU A 188 4.42 -6.17 24.28
CA GLU A 188 3.81 -6.83 25.44
C GLU A 188 2.36 -6.34 25.65
N GLY A 189 1.41 -7.26 25.83
CA GLY A 189 0.00 -6.94 26.12
C GLY A 189 -1.02 -7.62 25.19
N ASP A 190 -2.28 -7.19 25.28
CA ASP A 190 -3.37 -7.71 24.44
C ASP A 190 -3.13 -7.37 22.96
N LYS A 191 -3.05 -8.42 22.13
CA LYS A 191 -2.82 -8.34 20.70
C LYS A 191 -3.82 -7.44 19.98
N TYR A 192 -5.08 -7.41 20.41
CA TYR A 192 -6.11 -6.60 19.78
C TYR A 192 -5.91 -5.11 20.06
N ILE A 193 -5.56 -4.75 21.29
CA ILE A 193 -5.29 -3.36 21.69
C ILE A 193 -4.02 -2.87 21.00
N LEU A 194 -2.98 -3.69 20.98
CA LEU A 194 -1.73 -3.41 20.25
C LEU A 194 -1.97 -3.23 18.75
N ALA A 195 -2.70 -4.14 18.11
CA ALA A 195 -3.04 -4.01 16.69
C ALA A 195 -3.81 -2.73 16.40
N ARG A 196 -4.78 -2.38 17.25
CA ARG A 196 -5.56 -1.13 17.11
C ARG A 196 -4.68 0.11 17.27
N ASN A 197 -3.74 0.10 18.22
CA ASN A 197 -2.81 1.21 18.44
C ASN A 197 -1.80 1.36 17.29
N ILE A 198 -1.24 0.24 16.79
CA ILE A 198 -0.34 0.24 15.62
C ILE A 198 -1.08 0.77 14.40
N LEU A 199 -2.30 0.30 14.16
CA LEU A 199 -3.13 0.83 13.08
C LEU A 199 -3.32 2.34 13.31
N LYS A 200 -3.83 2.80 14.45
CA LYS A 200 -4.05 4.22 14.73
C LYS A 200 -2.81 5.12 14.54
N ASN A 201 -1.64 4.67 14.97
CA ASN A 201 -0.42 5.49 14.98
C ASN A 201 0.39 5.40 13.68
N THR A 202 0.08 4.45 12.80
CA THR A 202 0.78 4.33 11.51
C THR A 202 0.23 5.31 10.50
N VAL A 203 1.15 6.07 9.90
CA VAL A 203 0.82 7.17 8.99
C VAL A 203 0.84 6.68 7.55
N CYS A 204 1.71 5.72 7.22
CA CYS A 204 1.72 5.05 5.92
C CYS A 204 1.38 3.57 6.07
N SER A 205 0.29 3.14 5.46
CA SER A 205 -0.10 1.73 5.40
C SER A 205 -0.01 1.22 3.97
N THR A 206 0.47 -0.01 3.81
CA THR A 206 0.53 -0.67 2.49
C THR A 206 -0.41 -1.83 2.42
N LEU A 207 -1.24 -1.86 1.39
CA LEU A 207 -2.19 -2.94 1.15
C LEU A 207 -1.98 -3.54 -0.23
N HIS A 208 -2.01 -4.87 -0.26
CA HIS A 208 -2.36 -5.57 -1.49
C HIS A 208 -3.87 -5.47 -1.64
N LEU A 209 -4.38 -5.21 -2.86
CA LEU A 209 -5.77 -4.86 -3.27
C LEU A 209 -6.93 -5.74 -2.75
N LYS A 210 -6.69 -6.67 -1.82
CA LYS A 210 -7.62 -7.69 -1.32
C LYS A 210 -8.08 -7.51 0.13
N ALA A 211 -7.62 -6.49 0.85
CA ALA A 211 -8.04 -6.27 2.22
C ALA A 211 -8.23 -4.77 2.47
N PHE A 212 -9.47 -4.30 2.60
CA PHE A 212 -9.72 -2.94 3.05
C PHE A 212 -10.48 -2.98 4.37
N THR A 213 -10.07 -2.10 5.28
CA THR A 213 -10.83 -1.73 6.49
C THR A 213 -11.07 -0.22 6.37
N PRO A 214 -12.26 0.28 6.76
CA PRO A 214 -12.66 1.65 6.47
C PRO A 214 -11.78 2.63 7.24
N ARG A 215 -10.81 3.21 6.54
CA ARG A 215 -9.99 4.30 7.04
C ARG A 215 -9.81 5.28 5.90
N VAL A 216 -10.18 6.54 6.15
CA VAL A 216 -10.01 7.63 5.20
C VAL A 216 -8.57 8.08 5.29
N PHE A 217 -7.86 8.02 4.17
CA PHE A 217 -6.53 8.59 4.02
C PHE A 217 -6.67 9.99 3.42
N CYS A 218 -5.68 10.85 3.67
CA CYS A 218 -5.73 12.24 3.22
C CYS A 218 -5.79 12.34 1.69
#